data_AF-A0A2E2QE82-F1
#
_entry.id   AF-A0A2E2QE82-F1
#
_cell.length_a   1.000
_cell.length_b   1.000
_cell.length_c   1.000
_cell.angle_alpha   90.00
_cell.angle_beta   90.00
_cell.angle_gamma   90.00
#
_symmetry.space_group_name_H-M   'P 1'
#
loop_
_entity.id
_entity.type
_entity.pdbx_description
1 polymer ?
#
loop_
_entity_poly.entity_id
_entity_poly.type
_entity_poly.pdbx_seq_one_letter_code
_entity_poly.pdbx_strand_id
1 'polypeptide(L)'
;MDVFKGLIVGLIIPFLMFLFSSLFVFKKTLSDFIDYLLFGDIFTHYLSLMVLFNAVLFFFFINRREYFSRGVLMSTFIYAFIVFIIKFSS
;
A
#
# COMPACT_ATOMS: atom_id res chain seq x y z
N MET A 1 -15.92 4.45 -15.60
CA MET A 1 -16.20 3.82 -14.28
C MET A 1 -15.08 2.89 -13.82
N ASP A 2 -14.32 2.23 -14.70
CA ASP A 2 -13.31 1.24 -14.27
C ASP A 2 -12.06 1.82 -13.61
N VAL A 3 -11.71 3.08 -13.88
CA VAL A 3 -10.59 3.78 -13.22
C VAL A 3 -10.82 3.91 -11.70
N PHE A 4 -12.01 4.34 -11.29
CA PHE A 4 -12.36 4.45 -9.87
C PHE A 4 -12.33 3.09 -9.16
N LYS A 5 -12.78 2.02 -9.82
CA LYS A 5 -12.68 0.66 -9.28
C LYS A 5 -11.23 0.23 -9.09
N GLY A 6 -10.36 0.50 -10.07
CA GLY A 6 -8.94 0.23 -9.97
C GLY A 6 -8.26 0.98 -8.83
N LEU A 7 -8.62 2.25 -8.65
CA LEU A 7 -8.11 3.08 -7.56
C LEU A 7 -8.55 2.55 -6.19
N ILE A 8 -9.83 2.21 -6.04
CA ILE A 8 -10.36 1.64 -4.79
C ILE A 8 -9.65 0.33 -4.47
N VAL A 9 -9.50 -0.57 -5.45
CA VAL A 9 -8.80 -1.84 -5.25
C VAL A 9 -7.33 -1.63 -4.89
N GLY A 10 -6.66 -0.71 -5.57
CA GLY A 10 -5.26 -0.37 -5.27
C GLY A 10 -5.05 0.34 -3.93
N LEU A 11 -6.08 0.90 -3.30
CA LEU A 11 -6.01 1.39 -1.91
C LEU A 11 -6.39 0.30 -0.90
N ILE A 12 -7.44 -0.46 -1.18
CA ILE A 12 -7.97 -1.46 -0.25
C ILE A 12 -7.02 -2.65 -0.10
N ILE A 13 -6.46 -3.18 -1.20
CA ILE A 13 -5.62 -4.38 -1.11
C ILE A 13 -4.39 -4.15 -0.22
N PRO A 14 -3.57 -3.10 -0.44
CA PRO A 14 -2.45 -2.84 0.46
C PRO A 14 -2.93 -2.65 1.89
N PHE A 15 -3.99 -1.87 2.13
CA PHE A 15 -4.52 -1.68 3.48
C PHE A 15 -4.95 -2.99 4.16
N LEU A 16 -5.60 -3.90 3.44
CA LEU A 16 -5.90 -5.24 3.95
C LEU A 16 -4.64 -6.03 4.27
N MET A 17 -3.57 -5.90 3.48
CA MET A 17 -2.28 -6.52 3.78
C MET A 17 -1.63 -5.93 5.04
N PHE A 18 -1.79 -4.63 5.29
CA PHE A 18 -1.38 -4.00 6.54
C PHE A 18 -2.06 -4.66 7.73
N LEU A 19 -3.40 -4.71 7.72
CA LEU A 19 -4.20 -5.34 8.77
C LEU A 19 -3.87 -6.83 8.93
N PHE A 20 -3.70 -7.55 7.83
CA PHE A 20 -3.35 -8.95 7.86
C PHE A 20 -1.97 -9.16 8.51
N SER A 21 -0.98 -8.34 8.15
CA SER A 21 0.35 -8.45 8.72
C SER A 21 0.37 -8.14 10.22
N SER A 22 -0.42 -7.16 10.68
CA SER A 22 -0.45 -6.79 12.09
C SER A 22 -0.95 -7.97 12.94
N LEU A 23 -2.03 -8.61 12.50
CA LEU A 23 -2.68 -9.70 13.23
C LEU A 23 -1.98 -11.06 13.08
N PHE A 24 -1.56 -11.41 11.87
CA PHE A 24 -1.10 -12.77 11.57
C PHE A 24 0.42 -12.91 11.54
N VAL A 25 1.15 -11.88 11.06
CA VAL A 25 2.61 -11.94 10.92
C VAL A 25 3.27 -11.47 12.21
N PHE A 26 2.93 -10.25 12.65
CA PHE A 26 3.54 -9.64 13.82
C PHE A 26 2.79 -9.95 15.11
N LYS A 27 1.54 -10.44 15.03
CA LYS A 27 0.67 -10.77 16.16
C LYS A 27 0.59 -9.62 17.18
N LYS A 28 0.52 -8.39 16.67
CA LYS A 28 0.44 -7.15 17.43
C LYS A 28 -0.94 -6.53 17.25
N THR A 29 -1.41 -5.83 18.28
CA THR A 29 -2.57 -4.96 18.11
C THR A 29 -2.26 -3.86 17.08
N LEU A 30 -3.28 -3.22 16.53
CA LEU A 30 -3.08 -2.17 15.53
C LEU A 30 -2.23 -1.01 16.06
N SER A 31 -2.43 -0.60 17.32
CA SER A 31 -1.60 0.43 17.95
C SER A 31 -0.16 -0.03 18.08
N ASP A 32 0.06 -1.22 18.64
CA ASP A 32 1.42 -1.74 18.88
C ASP A 32 2.17 -1.98 17.57
N PHE A 33 1.45 -2.29 16.49
CA PHE A 33 2.03 -2.47 15.16
C PHE A 33 2.44 -1.13 14.54
N ILE A 34 1.61 -0.09 14.68
CA ILE A 34 1.95 1.26 14.24
C ILE A 34 3.18 1.77 15.02
N ASP A 35 3.18 1.61 16.34
CA ASP A 35 4.32 1.99 17.18
C ASP A 35 5.58 1.19 16.81
N TYR A 36 5.45 -0.12 16.61
CA TYR A 36 6.56 -0.96 16.16
C TYR A 36 7.13 -0.50 14.81
N LEU A 37 6.28 -0.09 13.88
CA LEU A 37 6.75 0.41 12.60
C LEU A 37 7.46 1.76 12.74
N LEU A 38 6.89 2.69 13.50
CA LEU A 38 7.42 4.04 13.70
C LEU A 38 8.72 4.04 14.51
N PHE A 39 8.76 3.37 15.67
CA PHE A 39 9.94 3.33 16.54
C PHE A 39 11.00 2.34 16.09
N GLY A 40 10.65 1.40 15.22
CA GLY A 40 11.57 0.41 14.67
C GLY A 40 12.30 0.85 13.39
N ASP A 41 12.06 2.07 12.88
CA ASP A 41 12.55 2.58 11.59
C ASP A 41 12.22 1.72 10.35
N ILE A 42 11.39 0.70 10.53
CA ILE A 42 10.95 -0.22 9.48
C ILE A 42 9.70 0.28 8.75
N PHE A 43 9.07 1.36 9.21
CA PHE A 43 7.88 1.94 8.58
C PHE A 43 8.11 2.22 7.09
N THR A 44 9.25 2.79 6.73
CA THR A 44 9.66 3.04 5.34
C THR A 44 9.82 1.76 4.52
N HIS A 45 10.33 0.69 5.12
CA HIS A 45 10.49 -0.60 4.48
C HIS A 45 9.12 -1.26 4.24
N TYR A 46 8.24 -1.17 5.24
CA TYR A 46 6.87 -1.68 5.16
C TYR A 46 6.05 -0.95 4.09
N LEU A 47 6.14 0.38 4.04
CA LEU A 47 5.53 1.19 2.98
C LEU A 47 6.04 0.83 1.58
N SER A 48 7.34 0.56 1.44
CA SER A 48 7.92 0.08 0.18
C SER A 48 7.31 -1.27 -0.24
N LEU A 49 7.02 -2.13 0.73
CA LEU A 49 6.30 -3.40 0.50
C LEU A 49 4.88 -3.15 -0.05
N MET A 50 4.16 -2.17 0.50
CA MET A 50 2.82 -1.81 0.03
C MET A 50 2.83 -1.33 -1.43
N VAL A 51 3.80 -0.47 -1.77
CA VAL A 51 4.02 0.02 -3.13
C VAL A 51 4.37 -1.13 -4.07
N LEU A 52 5.20 -2.08 -3.63
CA LEU A 52 5.54 -3.29 -4.40
C LEU A 52 4.28 -4.13 -4.71
N PHE A 53 3.43 -4.40 -3.72
CA PHE A 53 2.17 -5.13 -3.94
C PHE A 53 1.25 -4.41 -4.93
N ASN A 54 1.18 -3.08 -4.84
CA ASN A 54 0.42 -2.28 -5.80
C ASN A 54 1.00 -2.34 -7.22
N ALA A 55 2.33 -2.36 -7.35
CA ALA A 55 2.98 -2.56 -8.64
C ALA A 55 2.67 -3.95 -9.24
N VAL A 56 2.67 -5.01 -8.41
CA VAL A 56 2.27 -6.35 -8.84
C VAL A 56 0.82 -6.36 -9.34
N LEU A 57 -0.11 -5.74 -8.61
CA LEU A 57 -1.50 -5.60 -9.04
C LEU A 57 -1.61 -4.83 -10.36
N PHE A 58 -0.84 -3.74 -10.49
CA PHE A 58 -0.80 -2.96 -11.72
C PHE A 58 -0.38 -3.81 -12.93
N PHE A 59 0.75 -4.53 -12.81
CA PHE A 59 1.23 -5.43 -13.86
C PHE A 59 0.27 -6.57 -14.16
N PHE A 60 -0.45 -7.08 -13.17
CA PHE A 60 -1.45 -8.12 -13.38
C PHE A 60 -2.62 -7.63 -14.24
N PHE A 61 -3.07 -6.38 -14.04
CA PHE A 61 -4.23 -5.83 -14.74
C PHE A 61 -3.91 -5.09 -16.04
N ILE A 62 -2.66 -4.70 -16.29
CA ILE A 62 -2.29 -3.84 -17.44
C ILE A 62 -2.73 -4.42 -18.79
N ASN A 63 -2.55 -5.73 -19.01
CA ASN A 63 -2.90 -6.38 -20.28
C ASN A 63 -4.38 -6.76 -20.39
N ARG A 64 -5.16 -6.72 -19.31
CA ARG A 64 -6.56 -7.18 -19.30
C ARG A 64 -7.57 -6.05 -19.14
N ARG A 65 -7.22 -4.99 -18.41
CA ARG A 65 -8.12 -3.87 -18.08
C ARG A 65 -7.34 -2.57 -17.96
N GLU A 66 -7.08 -1.93 -19.09
CA GLU A 66 -6.28 -0.71 -19.17
C GLU A 66 -6.79 0.43 -18.26
N TYR A 67 -8.10 0.69 -18.23
CA TYR A 67 -8.65 1.73 -17.35
C TYR A 67 -8.53 1.36 -15.87
N PHE A 68 -8.63 0.07 -15.53
CA PHE A 68 -8.46 -0.40 -14.15
C PHE A 68 -7.00 -0.28 -13.71
N SER A 69 -6.04 -0.66 -14.55
CA SER A 69 -4.61 -0.54 -14.25
C SER A 69 -4.21 0.92 -14.06
N ARG A 70 -4.76 1.87 -14.84
CA ARG A 70 -4.56 3.32 -14.61
C ARG A 70 -5.04 3.74 -13.21
N GLY A 71 -6.14 3.19 -12.72
CA GLY A 71 -6.62 3.43 -11.36
C GLY A 71 -5.67 2.89 -10.28
N VAL A 72 -5.18 1.66 -10.46
CA VAL A 72 -4.19 1.06 -9.55
C VAL A 72 -2.89 1.89 -9.55
N LEU A 73 -2.41 2.31 -10.71
CA LEU A 73 -1.22 3.16 -10.84
C LEU A 73 -1.38 4.49 -10.08
N MET A 74 -2.58 5.10 -10.15
CA MET A 74 -2.88 6.32 -9.40
C MET A 74 -2.82 6.09 -7.88
N SER A 75 -3.30 4.94 -7.39
CA SER A 75 -3.16 4.58 -5.98
C SER A 75 -1.69 4.37 -5.55
N THR A 76 -0.85 3.84 -6.44
CA THR A 76 0.59 3.71 -6.19
C THR A 76 1.23 5.07 -5.98
N PHE A 77 0.89 6.07 -6.80
CA PHE A 77 1.36 7.44 -6.59
C PHE A 77 0.91 8.02 -5.26
N ILE A 78 -0.35 7.79 -4.85
CA ILE A 78 -0.85 8.23 -3.52
C ILE A 78 0.02 7.65 -2.41
N TYR A 79 0.28 6.33 -2.42
CA TYR A 79 1.18 5.72 -1.43
C TYR A 79 2.60 6.27 -1.50
N ALA A 80 3.16 6.43 -2.70
CA ALA A 80 4.50 7.00 -2.88
C ALA A 80 4.60 8.42 -2.31
N PHE A 81 3.59 9.26 -2.50
CA PHE A 81 3.52 10.59 -1.88
C PHE A 81 3.43 10.51 -0.35
N ILE A 82 2.65 9.58 0.20
CA ILE A 82 2.59 9.35 1.65
C ILE A 82 3.97 8.95 2.19
N VAL A 83 4.67 8.02 1.52
CA VAL A 83 6.03 7.61 1.90
C VAL A 83 6.98 8.80 1.87
N PHE A 84 6.92 9.59 0.79
CA PHE A 84 7.77 10.75 0.62
C PHE A 84 7.55 11.76 1.74
N ILE A 85 6.30 12.12 2.04
CA ILE A 85 5.98 13.06 3.12
C ILE A 85 6.51 12.54 4.46
N ILE A 86 6.30 11.27 4.79
CA ILE A 86 6.72 10.72 6.08
C ILE A 86 8.24 10.65 6.17
N LYS A 87 8.93 10.22 5.12
CA LYS A 87 10.40 10.12 5.11
C LYS A 87 11.11 11.46 5.18
N PHE A 88 10.53 12.52 4.61
CA PHE A 88 11.12 13.87 4.63
C PHE A 88 10.63 14.73 5.80
N SER A 89 9.59 14.30 6.52
CA SER A 89 9.10 14.95 7.75
C SER A 89 9.69 14.38 9.04
N SER A 90 10.25 13.16 9.00
CA SER A 90 11.07 12.57 10.08
C SER A 90 12.53 12.90 9.89
#